data_AF-A0AA40KBN7-F1
#
_entry.id   AF-A0AA40KBN7-F1
#
_cell.length_a   1.000
_cell.length_b   1.000
_cell.length_c   1.000
_cell.angle_alpha   90.00
_cell.angle_beta   90.00
_cell.angle_gamma   90.00
#
_symmetry.space_group_name_H-M   'P 1'
#
loop_
_entity.id
_entity.type
_entity.pdbx_description
1 polymer ?
#
loop_
_entity_poly.entity_id
_entity_poly.type
_entity_poly.pdbx_seq_one_letter_code
_entity_poly.pdbx_strand_id
1 'polypeptide(L)' 'LPCPLSNIIQDTLAFVRNLSIRYLWADSLCIIHDDPHDKRANYSAIDAILASAFLAIYAVTGPD' A
#
# COMPACT_ATOMS: atom_id res chain seq x y z
N LEU A 1 -12.67 16.93 0.28
CA LEU A 1 -11.70 15.99 0.87
C LEU A 1 -10.49 16.78 1.32
N PRO A 2 -10.26 17.01 2.63
CA PRO A 2 -9.15 17.84 3.07
C PRO A 2 -8.05 16.94 3.64
N CYS A 3 -7.14 16.49 2.79
CA CYS A 3 -5.76 16.07 3.10
C CYS A 3 -5.12 15.68 1.75
N PRO A 4 -4.02 16.32 1.31
CA PRO A 4 -3.34 15.90 0.09
C PRO A 4 -2.85 14.45 0.24
N LEU A 5 -3.12 13.63 -0.77
CA LEU A 5 -2.65 12.25 -0.84
C LEU A 5 -1.12 12.21 -0.68
N SER A 6 -0.58 11.31 0.14
CA SER A 6 0.87 11.18 0.35
C SER A 6 1.63 11.13 -0.99
N ASN A 7 2.76 11.83 -1.08
CA ASN A 7 3.61 11.82 -2.29
C ASN A 7 3.95 10.40 -2.73
N ILE A 8 4.17 9.48 -1.78
CA ILE A 8 4.45 8.07 -2.08
C ILE A 8 3.33 7.43 -2.90
N ILE A 9 2.06 7.72 -2.59
CA ILE A 9 0.93 7.16 -3.32
C ILE A 9 0.79 7.84 -4.69
N GLN A 10 1.07 9.15 -4.78
CA GLN A 10 1.07 9.86 -6.07
C GLN A 10 2.14 9.33 -7.03
N ASP A 11 3.36 9.13 -6.52
CA ASP A 11 4.48 8.56 -7.28
C ASP A 11 4.17 7.13 -7.71
N THR A 12 3.61 6.33 -6.79
CA THR A 12 3.15 4.97 -7.09
C THR A 12 2.08 4.97 -8.18
N LEU A 13 1.11 5.89 -8.12
CA LEU A 13 0.07 6.04 -9.14
C LEU A 13 0.64 6.38 -10.52
N ALA A 14 1.64 7.27 -10.59
CA ALA A 14 2.32 7.58 -11.85
C ALA A 14 3.06 6.34 -12.40
N PHE A 15 3.73 5.59 -11.54
CA PHE A 15 4.46 4.38 -11.92
C PHE A 15 3.54 3.28 -12.45
N VAL A 16 2.46 2.94 -11.73
CA VAL A 16 1.52 1.89 -12.17
C VAL A 16 0.73 2.28 -13.42
N ARG A 17 0.45 3.58 -13.62
CA ARG A 17 -0.15 4.10 -14.86
C ARG A 17 0.75 3.90 -16.06
N ASN A 18 2.06 4.13 -15.92
CA ASN A 18 3.02 3.86 -16.99
C ASN A 18 3.11 2.37 -17.34
N LEU A 19 2.83 1.48 -16.37
CA LEU A 19 2.74 0.04 -16.58
C LEU A 19 1.37 -0.43 -17.09
N SER A 20 0.44 0.49 -17.39
CA SER A 20 -0.95 0.19 -17.79
C SER A 20 -1.73 -0.67 -16.76
N ILE A 21 -1.37 -0.60 -15.49
CA ILE A 21 -2.08 -1.28 -14.40
C ILE A 21 -3.23 -0.40 -13.93
N ARG A 22 -4.46 -0.92 -13.97
CA ARG A 22 -5.68 -0.16 -13.66
C ARG A 22 -5.99 -0.07 -12.16
N TYR A 23 -5.58 -1.06 -11.38
CA TYR A 23 -5.96 -1.19 -9.97
C TYR A 23 -4.72 -1.10 -9.08
N LEU A 24 -4.79 -0.20 -8.10
CA LEU A 24 -3.79 -0.05 -7.05
C LEU A 24 -4.51 -0.19 -5.71
N TRP A 25 -4.02 -1.08 -4.86
CA TRP A 25 -4.43 -1.18 -3.47
C TRP A 25 -3.34 -0.57 -2.59
N ALA A 26 -3.74 0.24 -1.61
CA ALA A 26 -2.84 0.87 -0.65
C ALA A 26 -3.44 0.74 0.75
N ASP A 27 -2.75 0.04 1.66
CA ASP A 27 -3.20 -0.21 3.03
C ASP A 27 -3.46 1.09 3.79
N SER A 28 -2.69 2.14 3.52
CA SER A 28 -2.79 3.43 4.20
C SER A 28 -4.12 4.15 3.94
N LEU A 29 -4.87 3.74 2.91
CA LEU A 29 -6.21 4.26 2.60
C LEU A 29 -7.34 3.41 3.19
N CYS A 30 -7.08 2.15 3.54
CA CYS A 30 -8.12 1.18 3.89
C CYS A 30 -7.98 0.58 5.29
N ILE A 31 -6.79 0.65 5.90
CA ILE A 31 -6.49 0.04 7.19
C ILE A 31 -6.21 1.15 8.21
N ILE A 32 -6.99 1.14 9.30
CA ILE A 32 -6.75 1.99 10.45
C ILE A 32 -5.59 1.36 11.24
N HIS A 33 -4.44 2.04 11.25
CA HIS A 33 -3.19 1.53 11.85
C HIS A 33 -3.09 1.77 13.37
N ASP A 34 -4.11 2.38 13.97
CA ASP A 34 -4.06 2.94 15.33
C ASP A 34 -4.42 1.92 16.44
N ASP A 35 -4.91 0.73 16.09
CA ASP A 35 -5.19 -0.33 17.07
C ASP A 35 -4.05 -1.38 17.13
N PRO A 36 -3.32 -1.49 18.26
CA PRO A 36 -2.23 -2.44 18.41
C PRO A 36 -2.68 -3.90 18.63
N HIS A 37 -3.96 -4.16 18.91
CA HIS A 37 -4.48 -5.51 19.17
C HIS A 37 -4.85 -6.29 17.89
N ASP A 38 -5.13 -5.61 16.77
CA ASP A 38 -5.62 -6.23 15.53
C ASP A 38 -4.53 -6.53 14.47
N LYS A 39 -3.28 -6.18 14.74
CA LYS A 39 -2.19 -6.26 13.74
C LYS A 39 -1.96 -7.67 13.19
N ARG A 40 -2.06 -8.71 14.03
CA ARG A 40 -1.79 -10.10 13.63
C ARG A 40 -2.84 -10.68 12.67
N ALA A 41 -4.11 -10.35 12.86
CA ALA A 41 -5.16 -10.78 11.94
C ALA A 41 -5.05 -10.05 10.59
N ASN A 42 -4.64 -8.78 10.61
CA ASN A 42 -4.48 -8.00 9.39
C ASN A 42 -3.29 -8.49 8.55
N TYR A 43 -2.20 -8.99 9.17
CA TYR A 43 -1.05 -9.48 8.41
C TYR A 43 -1.37 -10.69 7.52
N SER A 44 -2.24 -11.62 7.94
CA SER A 44 -2.58 -12.77 7.08
C SER A 44 -3.42 -12.36 5.86
N ALA A 45 -4.30 -11.36 6.03
CA ALA A 45 -5.06 -10.79 4.92
C ALA A 45 -4.15 -10.02 3.95
N ILE A 46 -3.18 -9.25 4.46
CA ILE A 46 -2.18 -8.57 3.65
C ILE A 46 -1.34 -9.58 2.88
N ASP A 47 -0.89 -10.66 3.51
CA ASP A 47 -0.10 -11.71 2.87
C ASP A 47 -0.85 -12.36 1.70
N ALA A 48 -2.14 -12.66 1.87
CA ALA A 48 -2.99 -13.18 0.80
C ALA A 48 -3.14 -12.17 -0.37
N ILE A 49 -3.32 -10.88 -0.07
CA ILE A 49 -3.42 -9.83 -1.08
C ILE A 49 -2.09 -9.72 -1.85
N LEU A 50 -0.96 -9.67 -1.15
CA LEU A 50 0.38 -9.60 -1.75
C LEU A 50 0.68 -10.82 -2.61
N ALA A 51 0.31 -12.03 -2.15
CA ALA A 51 0.48 -13.26 -2.91
C ALA A 51 -0.34 -13.27 -4.22
N SER A 52 -1.49 -12.57 -4.23
CA SER A 52 -2.35 -12.44 -5.40
C SER A 52 -2.04 -11.22 -6.29
N ALA A 53 -1.17 -10.32 -5.83
CA ALA A 53 -0.87 -9.07 -6.53
C ALA A 53 0.07 -9.32 -7.71
N PHE A 54 -0.21 -8.66 -8.84
CA PHE A 54 0.69 -8.67 -9.99
C PHE A 54 2.03 -7.96 -9.67
N LEU A 55 1.98 -6.95 -8.81
CA LEU A 55 3.11 -6.13 -8.43
C LEU A 55 2.89 -5.61 -7.01
N ALA A 56 3.92 -5.73 -6.17
CA ALA A 56 3.94 -5.15 -4.82
C ALA A 56 5.06 -4.11 -4.72
N ILE A 57 4.74 -2.93 -4.21
CA ILE A 57 5.66 -1.79 -4.06
C ILE A 57 5.81 -1.49 -2.58
N TYR A 58 7.04 -1.55 -2.07
CA TYR A 58 7.34 -1.31 -0.66
C TYR A 58 8.25 -0.10 -0.51
N ALA A 59 7.86 0.83 0.36
CA ALA A 59 8.75 1.88 0.82
C ALA A 59 9.66 1.32 1.92
N VAL A 60 10.91 1.03 1.58
CA VAL A 60 11.91 0.52 2.52
C VAL A 60 12.86 1.66 2.87
N THR A 61 13.14 1.82 4.17
CA THR A 61 14.23 2.68 4.65
C THR A 61 15.39 1.76 5.04
N GLY A 62 16.56 1.99 4.46
CA GLY A 62 17.81 1.30 4.79
C GLY A 62 18.86 2.32 5.21
N PRO A 63 19.82 1.97 6.09
CA PRO A 63 20.99 2.81 6.27
C PRO A 63 21.78 2.87 4.95
N ASP A 64 22.18 4.08 4.56
CA ASP A 64 23.06 4.32 3.40
C ASP A 64 24.41 3.61 3.56
#